data_AF-A0A419HC35-F1
#
_entry.id   AF-A0A419HC35-F1
#
_cell.length_a   1.000
_cell.length_b   1.000
_cell.length_c   1.000
_cell.angle_alpha   90.00
_cell.angle_beta   90.00
_cell.angle_gamma   90.00
#
_symmetry.space_group_name_H-M   'P 1'
#
loop_
_entity.id
_entity.type
_entity.pdbx_description
1 polymer ?
#
loop_
_entity_poly.entity_id
_entity_poly.type
_entity_poly.pdbx_seq_one_letter_code
_entity_poly.pdbx_strand_id
1 'polypeptide(L)'
;MTGPLPPNLTALRDTRTYNACRQGVEPAEILPPLLRQQLVQELHGAGWTDAEIAAHTRLTTYTVARIRARFAPPNPPRQQLGGVA
;
A
#
# COMPACT_ATOMS: atom_id res chain seq x y z
N MET A 1 14.31 6.17 -5.03
CA MET A 1 14.66 5.92 -6.45
C MET A 1 13.69 4.88 -6.98
N THR A 2 12.64 5.28 -7.69
CA THR A 2 11.68 4.34 -8.29
C THR A 2 12.05 4.17 -9.76
N GLY A 3 12.99 3.25 -10.04
CA GLY A 3 13.18 2.78 -11.40
C GLY A 3 11.94 2.01 -11.87
N PRO A 4 11.74 1.86 -13.20
CA PRO A 4 10.65 1.03 -13.72
C PRO A 4 10.76 -0.39 -13.16
N LEU A 5 9.61 -1.02 -12.91
CA LEU A 5 9.57 -2.43 -12.51
C LEU A 5 10.24 -3.28 -13.60
N PRO A 6 11.00 -4.31 -13.22
CA PRO A 6 11.39 -5.32 -14.18
C PRO A 6 10.11 -5.96 -14.77
N PRO A 7 10.14 -6.39 -16.04
CA PRO A 7 8.94 -6.75 -16.81
C PRO A 7 8.11 -7.86 -16.16
N ASN A 8 8.74 -8.80 -15.45
CA ASN A 8 8.05 -9.85 -14.69
C ASN A 8 7.21 -9.29 -13.53
N LEU A 9 7.69 -8.24 -12.86
CA LEU A 9 6.95 -7.59 -11.77
C LEU A 9 5.87 -6.65 -12.30
N THR A 10 6.08 -6.02 -13.46
CA THR A 10 5.02 -5.26 -14.15
C THR A 10 3.83 -6.15 -14.46
N ALA A 11 4.07 -7.30 -15.12
CA ALA A 11 3.01 -8.25 -15.43
C ALA A 11 2.31 -8.77 -14.17
N LEU A 12 3.06 -9.02 -13.08
CA LEU A 12 2.48 -9.43 -11.80
C LEU A 12 1.67 -8.33 -11.11
N ARG A 13 2.01 -7.04 -11.30
CA ARG A 13 1.22 -5.91 -10.80
C ARG A 13 -0.14 -5.82 -11.47
N ASP A 14 -0.23 -6.19 -12.75
CA ASP A 14 -1.50 -6.22 -13.48
C ASP A 14 -2.33 -7.50 -13.22
N THR A 15 -1.87 -8.38 -12.34
CA THR A 15 -2.59 -9.62 -12.01
C THR A 15 -3.83 -9.37 -11.14
N ARG A 16 -4.75 -10.35 -11.21
CA ARG A 16 -5.89 -10.47 -10.31
C ARG A 16 -5.48 -10.39 -8.84
N THR A 17 -4.36 -11.00 -8.45
CA THR A 17 -3.88 -11.03 -7.07
C THR A 17 -3.47 -9.66 -6.56
N TYR A 18 -2.72 -8.89 -7.36
CA TYR A 18 -2.36 -7.51 -7.00
C TYR A 18 -3.60 -6.63 -6.87
N ASN A 19 -4.53 -6.73 -7.81
CA ASN A 19 -5.79 -5.99 -7.76
C ASN A 19 -6.65 -6.38 -6.55
N ALA A 20 -6.71 -7.66 -6.18
CA ALA A 20 -7.41 -8.12 -4.99
C ALA A 20 -6.80 -7.54 -3.70
N CYS A 21 -5.47 -7.50 -3.60
CA CYS A 21 -4.79 -6.87 -2.46
C CYS A 21 -5.02 -5.34 -2.44
N ARG A 22 -4.98 -4.70 -3.61
CA ARG A 22 -5.26 -3.26 -3.78
C ARG A 22 -6.68 -2.90 -3.37
N GLN A 23 -7.63 -3.80 -3.55
CA GLN A 23 -9.03 -3.64 -3.14
C GLN A 23 -9.29 -4.10 -1.69
N GLY A 24 -8.30 -4.64 -0.98
CA GLY A 24 -8.44 -5.14 0.39
C GLY A 24 -9.14 -6.49 0.52
N VAL A 25 -9.36 -7.18 -0.61
CA VAL A 25 -9.99 -8.51 -0.65
C VAL A 25 -9.02 -9.57 -0.12
N GLU A 26 -7.74 -9.48 -0.52
CA GLU A 26 -6.68 -10.42 -0.14
C GLU A 26 -5.58 -9.75 0.69
N PRO A 27 -4.87 -10.48 1.57
CA PRO A 27 -3.76 -9.94 2.33
C PRO A 27 -2.54 -9.68 1.44
N ALA A 28 -1.83 -8.58 1.70
CA ALA A 28 -0.67 -8.19 0.91
C ALA A 28 0.57 -9.07 1.16
N GLU A 29 0.56 -9.98 2.14
CA GLU A 29 1.57 -11.03 2.31
C GLU A 29 1.67 -11.96 1.09
N ILE A 30 0.58 -12.18 0.36
CA ILE A 30 0.56 -13.00 -0.86
C ILE A 30 1.43 -12.37 -1.96
N LEU A 31 1.60 -11.05 -1.94
CA LEU A 31 2.42 -10.35 -2.91
C LEU A 31 3.92 -10.56 -2.62
N PRO A 32 4.76 -10.66 -3.67
CA PRO A 32 6.20 -10.54 -3.55
C PRO A 32 6.60 -9.24 -2.82
N PRO A 33 7.72 -9.22 -2.08
CA PRO A 33 8.14 -8.07 -1.28
C PRO A 33 8.18 -6.73 -2.04
N LEU A 34 8.59 -6.76 -3.30
CA LEU A 34 8.68 -5.55 -4.13
C LEU A 34 7.30 -5.01 -4.51
N LEU A 35 6.36 -5.88 -4.88
CA LEU A 35 4.97 -5.48 -5.16
C LEU A 35 4.24 -5.02 -3.91
N ARG A 36 4.52 -5.63 -2.75
CA ARG A 36 4.01 -5.16 -1.46
C ARG A 36 4.51 -3.75 -1.14
N GLN A 37 5.79 -3.47 -1.36
CA GLN A 37 6.35 -2.12 -1.20
C GLN A 37 5.64 -1.11 -2.11
N GLN A 38 5.39 -1.47 -3.37
CA GLN A 38 4.67 -0.59 -4.29
C GLN A 38 3.21 -0.38 -3.91
N LEU A 39 2.50 -1.41 -3.45
CA LEU A 39 1.13 -1.27 -2.97
C LEU A 39 1.07 -0.28 -1.80
N VAL A 40 1.97 -0.41 -0.82
CA VAL A 40 2.06 0.54 0.31
C VAL A 40 2.38 1.95 -0.19
N GLN A 41 3.31 2.10 -1.13
CA GLN A 41 3.65 3.39 -1.73
C GLN A 41 2.48 4.03 -2.47
N GLU A 42 1.70 3.23 -3.20
CA GLU A 42 0.52 3.71 -3.94
C GLU A 42 -0.58 4.19 -2.98
N LEU A 43 -0.89 3.40 -1.95
CA LEU A 43 -1.91 3.77 -0.96
C LEU A 43 -1.47 4.99 -0.13
N HIS A 44 -0.20 5.06 0.26
CA HIS A 44 0.38 6.23 0.92
C HIS A 44 0.33 7.48 0.03
N GLY A 45 0.67 7.34 -1.26
CA GLY A 45 0.54 8.42 -2.25
C GLY A 45 -0.90 8.86 -2.50
N ALA A 46 -1.88 7.97 -2.26
CA ALA A 46 -3.31 8.30 -2.25
C ALA A 46 -3.78 8.95 -0.94
N GLY A 47 -2.87 9.27 -0.02
CA GLY A 47 -3.15 9.97 1.24
C GLY A 47 -3.58 9.07 2.40
N TRP A 48 -3.41 7.75 2.29
CA TRP A 48 -3.75 6.83 3.38
C TRP A 48 -2.68 6.87 4.47
N THR A 49 -3.11 6.70 5.71
CA THR A 49 -2.27 6.59 6.91
C THR A 49 -1.73 5.17 7.07
N ASP A 50 -0.67 5.02 7.88
CA ASP A 50 -0.06 3.70 8.14
C ASP A 50 -1.10 2.71 8.74
N ALA A 51 -2.05 3.20 9.54
CA ALA A 51 -3.10 2.39 10.15
C ALA A 51 -4.18 1.97 9.15
N GLU A 52 -4.61 2.87 8.26
CA GLU A 52 -5.58 2.55 7.19
C GLU A 52 -5.00 1.54 6.21
N ILE A 53 -3.73 1.72 5.81
CA ILE A 53 -3.03 0.78 4.93
C ILE A 53 -2.91 -0.59 5.62
N ALA A 54 -2.53 -0.62 6.89
CA ALA A 54 -2.41 -1.86 7.67
C ALA A 54 -3.75 -2.62 7.72
N ALA A 55 -4.84 -1.93 8.07
CA ALA A 55 -6.17 -2.53 8.11
C ALA A 55 -6.62 -3.06 6.73
N HIS A 56 -6.39 -2.27 5.67
CA HIS A 56 -6.80 -2.61 4.31
C HIS A 56 -6.02 -3.78 3.72
N THR A 57 -4.72 -3.82 3.96
CA THR A 57 -3.81 -4.83 3.39
C THR A 57 -3.57 -6.02 4.31
N ARG A 58 -4.14 -5.99 5.52
CA ARG A 58 -3.94 -6.94 6.63
C ARG A 58 -2.49 -7.05 7.13
N LEU A 59 -1.63 -6.11 6.73
CA LEU A 59 -0.30 -5.95 7.31
C LEU A 59 -0.40 -5.36 8.72
N THR A 60 0.63 -5.55 9.53
CA THR A 60 0.77 -4.79 10.77
C THR A 60 1.15 -3.34 10.47
N THR A 61 0.69 -2.40 11.31
CA THR A 61 1.10 -0.99 11.24
C THR A 61 2.62 -0.84 11.30
N TYR A 62 3.30 -1.69 12.08
CA TYR A 62 4.77 -1.75 12.11
C TYR A 62 5.36 -2.09 10.74
N THR A 63 4.85 -3.12 10.06
CA THR A 63 5.35 -3.52 8.74
C THR A 63 5.13 -2.41 7.72
N VAL A 64 3.96 -1.76 7.73
CA VAL A 64 3.65 -0.62 6.86
C VAL A 64 4.63 0.53 7.13
N ALA A 65 4.79 0.94 8.38
CA ALA A 65 5.71 2.01 8.76
C ALA A 65 7.16 1.71 8.36
N ARG A 66 7.62 0.45 8.53
CA ARG A 66 8.95 0.01 8.14
C ARG A 66 9.17 0.04 6.62
N ILE A 67 8.15 -0.31 5.84
CA ILE A 67 8.19 -0.23 4.37
C ILE A 67 8.22 1.25 3.95
N ARG A 68 7.32 2.07 4.50
CA ARG A 68 7.20 3.51 4.20
C ARG A 68 8.46 4.29 4.53
N ALA A 69 9.15 3.97 5.62
CA ALA A 69 10.38 4.63 6.04
C ALA A 69 11.48 4.64 4.96
N ARG A 70 11.36 3.79 3.92
CA ARG A 70 12.27 3.76 2.77
C ARG A 70 12.00 4.84 1.72
N PHE A 71 10.84 5.48 1.73
CA PHE A 71 10.42 6.38 0.64
C PHE A 71 9.59 7.62 1.05
N ALA A 72 9.00 7.68 2.25
CA ALA A 72 8.20 8.85 2.65
C ALA A 72 8.09 9.03 4.18
N PRO A 73 7.86 10.26 4.68
CA PRO A 73 7.41 10.51 6.06
C PRO A 73 5.97 10.00 6.27
N PRO A 74 5.52 9.82 7.54
CA PRO A 74 4.14 9.44 7.82
C PRO A 74 3.17 10.49 7.27
N ASN A 75 2.03 10.05 6.73
CA ASN A 75 0.96 10.98 6.39
C ASN A 75 0.31 11.50 7.68
N PRO A 76 -0.08 12.79 7.73
CA PRO A 76 -0.91 13.29 8.82
C PRO A 76 -2.22 12.49 8.88
N PRO A 77 -2.90 12.45 10.04
CA PRO A 77 -4.22 11.84 10.14
C PRO A 77 -5.12 12.41 9.04
N ARG A 78 -5.68 11.51 8.23
CA ARG A 78 -6.64 11.90 7.21
C ARG A 78 -7.80 12.55 7.93
N GLN A 79 -8.00 13.86 7.73
CA GLN A 79 -9.20 14.53 8.24
C GLN A 79 -10.38 13.79 7.64
N GLN A 80 -11.10 13.03 8.47
CA GLN A 80 -12.42 12.55 8.10
C GLN A 80 -13.18 13.81 7.72
N LEU A 81 -13.60 13.92 6.46
CA LEU A 81 -14.49 15.00 6.02
C LEU A 81 -15.72 14.95 6.93
N GLY A 82 -15.70 15.77 7.97
CA GLY A 82 -16.77 15.88 8.93
C GLY A 82 -17.98 16.49 8.24
N GLY A 83 -19.08 15.73 8.27
CA GLY A 83 -20.43 16.27 8.32
C GLY A 83 -20.91 17.04 7.11
N VAL A 84 -21.80 16.41 6.34
CA VAL A 84 -23.10 17.06 6.09
C VAL A 84 -24.17 16.04 6.44
N ALA A 85 -25.11 16.54 7.26
CA ALA A 85 -26.31 15.86 7.74
C ALA A 85 -27.23 15.38 6.62
#